data_AF-A0A376MRZ9-F1
#
_entry.id   AF-A0A376MRZ9-F1
#
_cell.length_a   1.000
_cell.length_b   1.000
_cell.length_c   1.000
_cell.angle_alpha   90.00
_cell.angle_beta   90.00
_cell.angle_gamma   90.00
#
_symmetry.space_group_name_H-M   'P 1'
#
loop_
_entity.id
_entity.type
_entity.pdbx_description
1 polymer ?
#
loop_
_entity_poly.entity_id
_entity_poly.type
_entity_poly.pdbx_seq_one_letter_code
_entity_poly.pdbx_strand_id
1 'polypeptide(L)'
;MLSVVKPLQEFGKLDKCLSRYGTRFEFNNEKQVIFSSDVNSEDTFVILEGVISLRREENVLIGITQAPYIMGLADGLMKNDIPYN
;
A
#
# COMPACT_ATOMS: atom_id res chain seq x y z
N MET A 1 18.87 16.93 -4.41
CA MET A 1 17.64 16.57 -3.67
C MET A 1 16.58 16.26 -4.72
N LEU A 2 16.07 15.02 -4.77
CA LEU A 2 15.00 14.68 -5.71
C LEU A 2 13.73 15.45 -5.30
N SER A 3 13.06 16.09 -6.26
CA SER A 3 11.83 16.82 -5.99
C SER A 3 10.73 15.84 -5.56
N VAL A 4 10.32 15.92 -4.30
CA VAL A 4 9.22 15.13 -3.72
C VAL A 4 7.86 15.49 -4.32
N VAL A 5 7.78 16.61 -5.05
CA VAL A 5 6.55 17.12 -5.68
C VAL A 5 6.00 16.13 -6.71
N LYS A 6 6.86 15.56 -7.56
CA LYS A 6 6.41 14.66 -8.63
C LYS A 6 5.83 13.35 -8.06
N PRO A 7 6.50 12.62 -7.14
CA PRO A 7 5.91 11.43 -6.52
C PRO A 7 4.55 11.68 -5.86
N LEU A 8 4.41 12.77 -5.11
CA LEU A 8 3.15 13.11 -4.44
C LEU A 8 2.03 13.48 -5.44
N GLN A 9 2.37 14.18 -6.53
CA GLN A 9 1.41 14.48 -7.59
C GLN A 9 0.93 13.21 -8.31
N GLU A 10 1.83 12.28 -8.62
CA GLU A 10 1.46 11.00 -9.23
C GLU A 10 0.63 10.14 -8.28
N PHE A 11 0.97 10.11 -6.98
CA PHE A 11 0.14 9.48 -5.97
C PHE A 11 -1.28 10.06 -5.97
N GLY A 12 -1.43 11.39 -5.94
CA GLY A 12 -2.75 12.03 -5.94
C GLY A 12 -3.60 11.71 -7.18
N LYS A 13 -2.97 11.55 -8.35
CA LYS A 13 -3.66 11.09 -9.57
C LYS A 13 -4.13 9.64 -9.43
N LEU A 14 -3.26 8.77 -8.89
CA LEU A 14 -3.55 7.35 -8.71
C LEU A 14 -4.65 7.13 -7.67
N ASP A 15 -4.57 7.78 -6.51
CA ASP A 15 -5.60 7.73 -5.48
C ASP A 15 -6.98 8.18 -6.01
N LYS A 16 -7.04 9.26 -6.78
CA LYS A 16 -8.29 9.71 -7.41
C LYS A 16 -8.90 8.66 -8.35
N CYS A 17 -8.08 7.81 -8.96
CA CYS A 17 -8.55 6.70 -9.78
C CYS A 17 -9.05 5.54 -8.91
N LEU A 18 -8.23 5.11 -7.94
CA LEU A 18 -8.50 3.96 -7.08
C LEU A 18 -9.68 4.19 -6.11
N SER A 19 -9.82 5.40 -5.56
CA SER A 19 -10.88 5.77 -4.61
C SER A 19 -12.30 5.60 -5.15
N ARG A 20 -12.48 5.48 -6.48
CA ARG A 20 -13.76 5.18 -7.11
C ARG A 20 -14.19 3.73 -6.98
N TYR A 21 -13.23 2.83 -6.75
CA TYR A 21 -13.41 1.38 -6.71
C TYR A 21 -13.13 0.79 -5.33
N GLY A 22 -12.44 1.54 -4.47
CA GLY A 22 -12.13 1.13 -3.10
C GLY A 22 -13.21 1.48 -2.08
N THR A 23 -13.10 0.90 -0.89
CA THR A 23 -13.90 1.23 0.29
C THR A 23 -13.02 1.94 1.31
N ARG A 24 -13.51 3.03 1.90
CA ARG A 24 -12.78 3.74 2.97
C ARG A 24 -12.76 2.91 4.24
N PHE A 25 -11.64 2.96 4.95
CA PHE A 25 -11.45 2.34 6.25
C PHE A 25 -10.76 3.33 7.20
N GLU A 26 -10.92 3.11 8.49
CA GLU A 26 -10.29 3.87 9.56
C GLU A 26 -9.88 2.90 10.68
N PHE A 27 -8.72 3.13 11.29
CA PHE A 27 -8.21 2.31 12.38
C PHE A 27 -7.89 3.20 13.57
N ASN A 28 -8.54 2.93 14.71
CA ASN A 28 -8.52 3.81 15.89
C ASN A 28 -7.45 3.42 16.92
N ASN A 29 -6.34 2.84 16.47
CA ASN A 29 -5.15 2.56 17.28
C ASN A 29 -5.23 1.38 18.27
N GLU A 30 -5.66 0.22 17.78
CA GLU A 30 -5.24 -1.07 18.34
C GLU A 30 -4.23 -1.69 17.38
N LYS A 31 -3.30 -2.52 17.87
CA LYS A 31 -2.30 -3.22 17.03
C LYS A 31 -3.00 -4.20 16.07
N GLN A 32 -3.65 -3.70 15.04
CA GLN A 32 -4.35 -4.48 14.03
C GLN A 32 -3.48 -4.66 12.80
N VAL A 33 -3.47 -5.87 12.28
CA VAL A 33 -2.87 -6.18 10.99
C VAL A 33 -3.84 -5.69 9.92
N ILE A 34 -3.46 -4.64 9.20
CA ILE A 34 -4.29 -4.01 8.16
C ILE A 34 -4.12 -4.66 6.79
N PHE A 35 -3.06 -5.46 6.61
CA PHE A 35 -2.74 -6.19 5.38
C PHE A 35 -1.89 -7.42 5.71
N SER A 36 -2.21 -8.55 5.07
CA SER A 36 -1.33 -9.72 5.00
C SER A 36 -1.33 -10.28 3.58
N SER A 37 -0.16 -10.60 3.04
CA SER A 37 -0.03 -11.17 1.69
C SER A 37 -0.81 -12.47 1.50
N ASP A 38 -0.99 -13.24 2.57
CA ASP A 38 -1.67 -14.55 2.51
C ASP A 38 -3.20 -14.43 2.43
N VAL A 39 -3.74 -13.29 2.87
CA VAL A 39 -5.20 -13.04 2.97
C VAL A 39 -5.65 -12.03 1.92
N ASN A 40 -4.80 -11.04 1.62
CA ASN A 40 -5.13 -9.86 0.83
C ASN A 40 -4.36 -9.81 -0.51
N SER A 41 -4.03 -10.97 -1.09
CA SER A 41 -3.20 -11.05 -2.31
C SER A 41 -3.79 -10.32 -3.52
N GLU A 42 -5.09 -10.07 -3.54
CA GLU A 42 -5.78 -9.34 -4.61
C GLU A 42 -6.14 -7.90 -4.25
N ASP A 43 -5.95 -7.51 -2.99
CA ASP A 43 -6.40 -6.23 -2.48
C ASP A 43 -5.27 -5.21 -2.57
N THR A 44 -5.61 -4.00 -3.03
CA THR A 44 -4.73 -2.85 -2.96
C THR A 44 -5.14 -1.96 -1.80
N PHE A 45 -4.19 -1.66 -0.91
CA PHE A 45 -4.39 -0.75 0.22
C PHE A 45 -3.70 0.58 -0.05
N VAL A 46 -4.46 1.66 0.10
CA VAL A 46 -3.97 3.03 -0.03
C VAL A 46 -4.09 3.69 1.35
N ILE A 47 -2.95 3.96 1.98
CA ILE A 47 -2.89 4.65 3.27
C ILE A 47 -2.78 6.14 3.00
N LEU A 48 -3.86 6.87 3.31
CA LEU A 48 -3.96 8.32 3.08
C LEU A 48 -3.40 9.14 4.24
N GLU A 49 -3.53 8.64 5.46
CA GLU A 49 -3.09 9.31 6.69
C GLU A 49 -2.62 8.29 7.73
N GLY A 50 -1.68 8.69 8.57
CA GLY A 50 -1.15 7.87 9.66
C GLY A 50 0.25 7.28 9.40
N VAL A 51 0.63 6.36 10.28
CA VAL A 51 1.92 5.67 10.28
C VAL A 51 1.68 4.18 10.44
N ILE A 52 2.34 3.37 9.63
CA ILE A 52 2.20 1.91 9.66
C ILE A 52 3.57 1.25 9.86
N SER A 53 3.57 0.07 10.50
CA SER A 53 4.74 -0.80 10.54
C SER A 53 4.65 -1.87 9.46
N LEU A 54 5.70 -2.02 8.66
CA LEU A 54 5.87 -3.12 7.71
C LEU A 54 6.60 -4.26 8.41
N ARG A 55 6.00 -5.44 8.41
CA ARG A 55 6.55 -6.63 9.06
C ARG A 55 6.58 -7.79 8.08
N ARG A 56 7.61 -8.64 8.16
CA ARG A 56 7.60 -9.98 7.56
C ARG A 56 7.17 -10.92 8.65
N GLU A 57 6.10 -11.68 8.37
CA GLU A 57 5.37 -12.42 9.40
C GLU A 57 4.99 -11.46 10.56
N GLU A 58 4.72 -11.99 11.76
CA GLU A 58 4.38 -11.14 12.92
C GLU A 58 5.62 -10.59 13.67
N ASN A 59 6.78 -11.22 13.45
CA ASN A 59 7.92 -11.11 14.36
C ASN A 59 9.05 -10.18 13.89
N VAL A 60 9.17 -9.89 12.59
CA VAL A 60 10.30 -9.12 12.05
C VAL A 60 9.82 -7.77 11.53
N LEU A 61 10.20 -6.68 12.22
CA LEU A 61 9.98 -5.32 11.73
C LEU A 61 10.95 -5.02 10.58
N ILE A 62 10.40 -4.81 9.38
CA ILE A 62 11.17 -4.45 8.19
C ILE A 62 11.28 -2.94 8.06
N GLY A 63 10.23 -2.21 8.45
CA GLY A 63 10.23 -0.77 8.33
C GLY A 63 9.04 -0.11 8.98
N ILE A 64 9.10 1.21 9.05
CA ILE A 64 8.00 2.08 9.44
C ILE A 64 7.85 3.08 8.31
N THR A 65 6.63 3.27 7.83
CA THR A 65 6.35 4.22 6.76
C THR A 65 5.20 5.14 7.15
N GLN A 66 5.29 6.38 6.71
CA GLN A 66 4.27 7.40 6.88
C GLN A 66 3.48 7.52 5.59
N ALA A 67 2.18 7.80 5.71
CA ALA A 67 1.34 8.13 4.57
C ALA A 67 1.90 9.35 3.79
N PRO A 68 1.68 9.44 2.47
CA PRO A 68 0.91 8.52 1.64
C PRO A 68 1.68 7.24 1.28
N TYR A 69 1.01 6.09 1.31
CA TYR A 69 1.62 4.79 1.01
C TYR A 69 0.65 3.86 0.26
N ILE A 70 1.15 3.05 -0.67
CA ILE A 70 0.36 2.04 -1.39
C ILE A 70 1.04 0.68 -1.31
N MET A 71 0.25 -0.36 -1.08
CA MET A 71 0.68 -1.75 -1.06
C MET A 71 -0.34 -2.66 -1.78
N GLY A 72 0.10 -3.84 -2.23
CA GLY A 72 -0.73 -4.79 -2.98
C GLY A 72 -0.85 -4.53 -4.49
N LEU A 73 -0.38 -3.37 -4.98
CA LEU A 73 -0.40 -3.06 -6.43
C LEU A 73 0.40 -4.05 -7.29
N ALA A 74 1.51 -4.56 -6.77
CA ALA A 74 2.40 -5.44 -7.51
C ALA A 74 1.85 -6.87 -7.60
N ASP A 75 1.06 -7.32 -6.63
CA ASP A 75 0.59 -8.71 -6.55
C ASP A 75 -0.38 -9.03 -7.70
N GLY A 76 -1.25 -8.09 -8.06
CA GLY A 76 -2.10 -8.20 -9.25
C GLY A 76 -1.33 -8.15 -10.59
N LEU A 77 -0.13 -7.55 -10.61
CA LEU A 77 0.73 -7.49 -11.80
C LEU A 77 1.60 -8.74 -11.95
N MET A 78 2.06 -9.33 -10.84
CA MET A 78 2.95 -10.49 -10.81
C MET A 78 2.25 -11.79 -11.22
N LYS A 79 0.91 -11.86 -11.19
CA LYS A 79 0.15 -13.00 -11.73
C LYS A 79 0.25 -13.17 -13.24
N ASN A 80 0.69 -12.13 -13.94
CA ASN A 80 1.09 -12.23 -15.33
C ASN A 80 2.60 -12.49 -15.33
N ASP A 81 2.99 -13.76 -15.17
CA ASP A 81 4.34 -14.26 -15.47
C ASP A 81 4.62 -14.10 -16.98
N ILE A 82 4.68 -12.85 -17.46
CA ILE A 82 5.17 -12.53 -18.78
C ILE A 82 6.68 -12.36 -18.60
N PRO A 83 7.51 -13.31 -19.07
CA PRO A 83 8.95 -13.11 -19.06
C PRO A 83 9.27 -11.81 -19.82
N TYR A 84 10.13 -10.99 -19.22
CA TYR A 84 10.73 -9.85 -19.90
C TYR A 84 11.62 -10.39 -21.03
N ASN A 85 11.03 -10.54 -22.22
CA ASN A 85 11.75 -10.84 -23.47
C ASN A 85 12.37 -9.55 -24.03
#